data_AF-A0A7Y2GMR3-F1
#
_entry.id   AF-A0A7Y2GMR3-F1
#
_cell.length_a   1.000
_cell.length_b   1.000
_cell.length_c   1.000
_cell.angle_alpha   90.00
_cell.angle_beta   90.00
_cell.angle_gamma   90.00
#
_symmetry.space_group_name_H-M   'P 1'
#
loop_
_entity.id
_entity.type
_entity.pdbx_description
1 polymer ?
#
loop_
_entity_poly.entity_id
_entity_poly.type
_entity_poly.pdbx_seq_one_letter_code
_entity_poly.pdbx_strand_id
1 'polypeptide(L)'
;MKINCIIVDDEPMALQLIEGYVLKTPFLELRKKCDSAIAALTYLESESIDLIFLDIQMPDLTGIGLSKLVPKSTRIIFTTAFSEYALEGFKVEALDYLLKPFDYAEFLTAATKAKEWFTLVKGQSRETTVQDKKFLFVKSDYKQLKINLDEVLYFEALKDYIKIWLKNQSRPILTLMSLKSLQEELPKGQFMRVHRSFIVALQAVDTIERSQIIIGDRRITVSENYKPEFLAYISNNSLD
;
A
#
# COMPACT_ATOMS: atom_id res chain seq x y z
N MET A 1 -7.28 14.09 9.98
CA MET A 1 -6.14 13.16 10.10
C MET A 1 -4.90 14.01 10.29
N LYS A 2 -4.06 13.67 11.27
CA LYS A 2 -2.74 14.28 11.41
C LYS A 2 -1.69 13.37 10.76
N ILE A 3 -0.70 13.97 10.12
CA ILE A 3 0.44 13.32 9.48
C ILE A 3 1.67 13.70 10.28
N ASN A 4 2.29 12.72 10.92
CA ASN A 4 3.53 12.92 11.66
C ASN A 4 4.67 13.12 10.68
N CYS A 5 5.32 14.27 10.70
CA CYS A 5 6.40 14.57 9.78
C CYS A 5 7.69 15.00 10.48
N ILE A 6 8.80 14.80 9.79
CA ILE A 6 10.10 15.39 10.13
C ILE A 6 10.61 16.23 8.97
N ILE A 7 11.54 17.13 9.27
CA ILE A 7 12.24 17.96 8.29
C ILE A 7 13.73 17.62 8.40
N VAL A 8 14.38 17.38 7.27
CA VAL A 8 15.79 16.99 7.18
C VAL A 8 16.47 17.87 6.14
N ASP A 9 17.35 18.75 6.60
CA ASP A 9 18.08 19.72 5.78
C ASP A 9 19.30 20.20 6.59
N ASP A 10 20.48 20.27 5.97
CA ASP A 10 21.70 20.74 6.65
C ASP A 10 21.77 22.26 6.80
N GLU A 11 20.89 23.01 6.10
CA GLU A 11 20.80 24.46 6.21
C GLU A 11 19.80 24.88 7.31
N PRO A 12 20.24 25.58 8.38
CA PRO A 12 19.36 25.99 9.47
C PRO A 12 18.20 26.90 9.02
N MET A 13 18.42 27.71 7.99
CA MET A 13 17.39 28.60 7.43
C MET A 13 16.28 27.83 6.72
N ALA A 14 16.62 26.77 5.99
CA ALA A 14 15.65 25.91 5.33
C ALA A 14 14.80 25.14 6.36
N LEU A 15 15.44 24.62 7.42
CA LEU A 15 14.73 24.00 8.55
C LEU A 15 13.70 24.96 9.18
N GLN A 16 14.08 26.22 9.42
CA GLN A 16 13.19 27.24 9.99
C GLN A 16 12.04 27.60 9.04
N LEU A 17 12.32 27.74 7.74
CA LEU A 17 11.31 28.04 6.73
C LEU A 17 10.25 26.95 6.66
N ILE A 18 10.69 25.70 6.51
CA ILE A 18 9.78 24.54 6.39
C ILE A 18 9.02 24.33 7.71
N GLU A 19 9.66 24.51 8.87
CA GLU A 19 8.97 24.49 10.17
C GLU A 19 7.85 25.53 10.23
N GLY A 20 8.12 26.77 9.80
CA GLY A 20 7.11 27.82 9.73
C GLY A 20 5.92 27.45 8.83
N TYR A 21 6.17 26.75 7.72
CA TYR A 21 5.11 26.26 6.83
C TYR A 21 4.35 25.06 7.40
N VAL A 22 5.03 24.11 8.06
CA VAL A 22 4.41 22.98 8.74
C VAL A 22 3.48 23.46 9.85
N LEU A 23 3.93 24.41 10.67
CA LEU A 23 3.11 24.99 11.76
C LEU A 23 1.87 25.74 11.25
N LYS A 24 1.93 26.31 10.05
CA LYS A 24 0.77 26.94 9.37
C LYS A 24 -0.19 25.92 8.74
N THR A 25 0.15 24.63 8.73
CA THR A 25 -0.57 23.58 8.00
C THR A 25 -1.23 22.58 8.96
N PRO A 26 -2.55 22.71 9.26
CA PRO A 26 -3.17 22.04 10.41
C PRO A 26 -3.18 20.51 10.41
N PHE A 27 -2.96 19.88 9.25
CA PHE A 27 -2.95 18.42 9.11
C PHE A 27 -1.56 17.79 9.24
N LEU A 28 -0.52 18.60 9.40
CA LEU A 28 0.85 18.14 9.65
C LEU A 28 1.18 18.29 11.15
N GLU A 29 1.99 17.38 11.67
CA GLU A 29 2.53 17.43 13.02
C GLU A 29 4.05 17.25 12.97
N LEU A 30 4.79 18.34 13.24
CA LEU A 30 6.25 18.29 13.25
C LEU A 30 6.75 17.54 14.48
N ARG A 31 7.39 16.40 14.28
CA ARG A 31 7.96 15.57 15.35
C ARG A 31 9.41 15.91 15.64
N LYS A 32 10.19 16.23 14.59
CA LYS A 32 11.62 16.53 14.70
C LYS A 32 12.15 17.33 13.51
N LYS A 33 13.17 18.14 13.77
CA LYS A 33 14.08 18.72 12.77
C LYS A 33 15.43 18.02 12.88
N CYS A 34 16.00 17.63 11.75
CA CYS A 34 17.30 16.97 11.65
C CYS A 34 18.18 17.79 10.72
N ASP A 35 19.39 18.10 11.17
CA ASP A 35 20.42 18.85 10.43
C ASP A 35 21.31 17.93 9.58
N SER A 36 21.04 16.62 9.59
CA SER A 36 21.81 15.63 8.85
C SER A 36 20.99 14.37 8.61
N ALA A 37 21.36 13.64 7.55
CA ALA A 37 20.76 12.35 7.25
C ALA A 37 21.00 11.31 8.36
N ILE A 38 22.14 11.38 9.04
CA ILE A 38 22.48 10.48 10.16
C ILE A 38 21.54 10.74 11.34
N ALA A 39 21.33 12.00 11.72
CA ALA A 39 20.39 12.35 12.80
C ALA A 39 18.95 11.92 12.46
N ALA A 40 18.55 11.98 11.19
CA ALA A 40 17.26 11.49 10.73
C ALA A 40 17.13 9.96 10.85
N LEU A 41 18.15 9.19 10.44
CA LEU A 41 18.14 7.73 10.56
C LEU A 41 18.02 7.27 12.01
N THR A 42 18.85 7.83 12.91
CA THR A 42 18.80 7.50 14.34
C THR A 42 17.43 7.79 14.95
N TYR A 43 16.77 8.86 14.52
CA TYR A 43 15.43 9.17 15.01
C TYR A 43 14.35 8.20 14.48
N LEU A 44 14.49 7.75 13.23
CA LEU A 44 13.56 6.82 12.58
C LEU A 44 13.68 5.37 13.11
N GLU A 45 14.74 5.02 13.83
CA GLU A 45 14.89 3.70 14.45
C GLU A 45 13.89 3.46 15.60
N SER A 46 13.49 4.52 16.31
CA SER A 46 12.63 4.43 17.48
C SER A 46 11.25 5.08 17.32
N GLU A 47 11.06 5.92 16.31
CA GLU A 47 9.83 6.67 16.10
C GLU A 47 9.19 6.39 14.73
N SER A 48 7.86 6.27 14.72
CA SER A 48 7.10 6.08 13.47
C SER A 48 6.74 7.42 12.84
N ILE A 49 7.28 7.68 11.64
CA ILE A 49 7.06 8.91 10.88
C ILE A 49 6.34 8.61 9.57
N ASP A 50 5.29 9.37 9.30
CA ASP A 50 4.51 9.26 8.06
C ASP A 50 5.25 9.92 6.90
N LEU A 51 5.74 11.15 7.08
CA LEU A 51 6.24 12.01 5.99
C LEU A 51 7.58 12.66 6.34
N ILE A 52 8.49 12.74 5.36
CA ILE A 52 9.77 13.45 5.48
C ILE A 52 9.81 14.55 4.41
N PHE A 53 10.07 15.79 4.83
CA PHE A 53 10.57 16.84 3.93
C PHE A 53 12.09 16.75 3.94
N LEU A 54 12.68 16.39 2.80
CA LEU A 54 14.06 15.93 2.72
C LEU A 54 14.85 16.72 1.69
N ASP A 55 15.93 17.37 2.11
CA ASP A 55 16.86 17.96 1.17
C ASP A 55 17.65 16.89 0.39
N ILE A 56 17.84 17.11 -0.90
CA ILE A 56 18.60 16.19 -1.76
C ILE A 56 20.10 16.26 -1.48
N GLN A 57 20.65 17.46 -1.29
CA GLN A 57 22.08 17.68 -1.14
C GLN A 57 22.42 18.00 0.31
N MET A 58 22.90 16.98 1.00
CA MET A 58 23.44 17.11 2.34
C MET A 58 24.84 16.47 2.41
N PRO A 59 25.70 16.92 3.33
CA PRO A 59 26.98 16.28 3.61
C PRO A 59 26.82 14.81 4.00
N ASP A 60 27.87 14.02 3.72
CA ASP A 60 28.04 12.59 4.05
C ASP A 60 27.06 11.63 3.36
N LEU A 61 25.75 11.88 3.45
CA LEU A 61 24.68 11.08 2.85
C LEU A 61 23.62 11.98 2.24
N THR A 62 23.47 11.89 0.91
CA THR A 62 22.46 12.64 0.15
C THR A 62 21.05 12.22 0.55
N GLY A 63 20.06 13.11 0.36
CA GLY A 63 18.65 12.78 0.57
C GLY A 63 18.17 11.61 -0.30
N ILE A 64 18.67 11.49 -1.52
CA ILE A 64 18.39 10.33 -2.38
C ILE A 64 18.98 9.05 -1.76
N GLY A 65 20.17 9.11 -1.18
CA GLY A 65 20.75 8.00 -0.43
C GLY A 65 19.87 7.62 0.77
N LEU A 66 19.51 8.60 1.60
CA LEU A 66 18.66 8.42 2.77
C LEU A 66 17.30 7.82 2.41
N SER A 67 16.67 8.28 1.32
CA SER A 67 15.35 7.82 0.89
C SER A 67 15.26 6.32 0.61
N LYS A 68 16.39 5.67 0.31
CA LYS A 68 16.47 4.22 0.07
C LYS A 68 16.58 3.42 1.37
N LEU A 69 16.95 4.07 2.47
CA LEU A 69 17.18 3.47 3.78
C LEU A 69 15.98 3.64 4.72
N VAL A 70 15.14 4.66 4.51
CA VAL A 70 13.96 4.87 5.35
C VAL A 70 12.90 3.78 5.16
N PRO A 71 12.04 3.53 6.16
CA PRO A 71 10.96 2.55 6.05
C PRO A 71 10.05 2.83 4.84
N LYS A 72 9.60 1.78 4.13
CA LYS A 72 8.71 1.92 2.96
C LYS A 72 7.35 2.55 3.27
N SER A 73 6.94 2.54 4.55
CA SER A 73 5.74 3.22 5.03
C SER A 73 5.91 4.73 5.11
N THR A 74 7.14 5.21 5.21
CA THR A 74 7.47 6.63 5.32
C THR A 74 7.61 7.22 3.93
N ARG A 75 6.84 8.28 3.67
CA ARG A 75 6.82 8.97 2.39
C ARG A 75 7.70 10.20 2.42
N ILE A 76 8.12 10.63 1.23
CA ILE A 76 9.12 11.68 1.08
C ILE A 76 8.59 12.72 0.11
N ILE A 77 8.74 13.99 0.49
CA ILE A 77 8.72 15.13 -0.41
C ILE A 77 10.14 15.69 -0.41
N PHE A 78 10.77 15.74 -1.58
CA PHE A 78 12.12 16.29 -1.67
C PHE A 78 12.08 17.82 -1.74
N THR A 79 13.07 18.44 -1.12
CA THR A 79 13.45 19.84 -1.36
C THR A 79 14.80 19.86 -2.07
N THR A 80 14.99 20.76 -3.03
CA THR A 80 16.26 20.83 -3.77
C THR A 80 16.48 22.20 -4.38
N ALA A 81 17.72 22.66 -4.48
CA ALA A 81 18.07 23.86 -5.24
C ALA A 81 18.29 23.60 -6.76
N PHE A 82 18.23 22.34 -7.20
CA PHE A 82 18.60 21.96 -8.57
C PHE A 82 17.40 21.44 -9.35
N SER A 83 17.06 22.13 -10.43
CA SER A 83 15.91 21.80 -11.28
C SER A 83 16.04 20.47 -12.01
N GLU A 84 17.26 19.98 -12.25
CA GLU A 84 17.53 18.70 -12.91
C GLU A 84 16.93 17.51 -12.14
N TYR A 85 16.90 17.55 -10.80
CA TYR A 85 16.27 16.48 -10.00
C TYR A 85 14.74 16.49 -10.02
N ALA A 86 14.13 17.63 -10.36
CA ALA A 86 12.69 17.76 -10.52
C ALA A 86 12.22 17.39 -11.94
N LEU A 87 13.09 17.55 -12.95
CA LEU A 87 12.81 17.33 -14.37
C LEU A 87 13.18 15.92 -14.83
N GLU A 88 14.34 15.41 -14.40
CA GLU A 88 14.66 14.00 -14.56
C GLU A 88 13.89 13.24 -13.50
N GLY A 89 12.94 12.39 -13.90
CA GLY A 89 12.21 11.49 -13.00
C GLY A 89 13.16 10.48 -12.35
N PHE A 90 13.99 10.94 -11.42
CA PHE A 90 14.90 10.13 -10.64
C PHE A 90 14.09 8.98 -10.07
N LYS A 91 14.64 7.76 -10.18
CA LYS A 91 13.99 6.47 -9.90
C LYS A 91 13.67 6.25 -8.40
N VAL A 92 13.19 7.27 -7.71
CA VAL A 92 12.91 7.31 -6.28
C VAL A 92 11.41 7.56 -6.13
N GLU A 93 10.74 6.77 -5.29
CA GLU A 93 9.29 6.86 -5.07
C GLU A 93 8.91 8.05 -4.15
N ALA A 94 9.22 9.28 -4.57
CA ALA A 94 8.79 10.50 -3.89
C ALA A 94 7.33 10.85 -4.21
N LEU A 95 6.67 11.54 -3.27
CA LEU A 95 5.32 12.07 -3.47
C LEU A 95 5.32 13.39 -4.24
N ASP A 96 6.34 14.23 -4.02
CA ASP A 96 6.51 15.49 -4.72
C ASP A 96 7.93 16.04 -4.59
N TYR A 97 8.22 17.08 -5.35
CA TYR A 97 9.47 17.83 -5.32
C TYR A 97 9.20 19.33 -5.17
N LEU A 98 9.93 19.98 -4.28
CA LEU A 98 9.90 21.42 -4.04
C LEU A 98 11.25 22.01 -4.46
N LEU A 99 11.23 22.81 -5.52
CA LEU A 99 12.42 23.51 -6.02
C LEU A 99 12.63 24.78 -5.19
N LYS A 100 13.80 24.93 -4.55
CA LYS A 100 14.20 26.11 -3.80
C LYS A 100 14.55 27.26 -4.79
N PRO A 101 14.13 28.51 -4.51
CA PRO A 101 13.24 28.91 -3.42
C PRO A 101 11.78 28.58 -3.73
N PHE A 102 11.04 28.08 -2.73
CA PHE A 102 9.60 27.85 -2.84
C PHE A 102 8.81 28.62 -1.78
N ASP A 103 7.61 29.02 -2.14
CA ASP A 103 6.71 29.73 -1.24
C ASP A 103 5.78 28.79 -0.46
N TYR A 104 4.91 29.37 0.38
CA TYR A 104 3.94 28.59 1.16
C TYR A 104 2.89 27.90 0.27
N ALA A 105 2.51 28.49 -0.86
CA ALA A 105 1.50 27.91 -1.74
C ALA A 105 2.03 26.64 -2.44
N GLU A 106 3.29 26.67 -2.89
CA GLU A 106 3.99 25.51 -3.44
C GLU A 106 4.15 24.41 -2.38
N PHE A 107 4.61 24.76 -1.17
CA PHE A 107 4.68 23.83 -0.04
C PHE A 107 3.32 23.20 0.26
N LEU A 108 2.26 24.02 0.35
CA LEU A 108 0.91 23.55 0.67
C LEU A 108 0.36 22.62 -0.41
N THR A 109 0.69 22.88 -1.67
CA THR A 109 0.34 22.00 -2.79
C THR A 109 0.98 20.61 -2.61
N ALA A 110 2.28 20.56 -2.32
CA ALA A 110 2.99 19.30 -2.07
C ALA A 110 2.46 18.58 -0.82
N ALA A 111 2.26 19.30 0.28
CA ALA A 111 1.68 18.76 1.52
C ALA A 111 0.26 18.22 1.31
N THR A 112 -0.53 18.86 0.44
CA THR A 112 -1.89 18.43 0.12
C THR A 112 -1.88 17.15 -0.70
N LYS A 113 -0.96 16.99 -1.67
CA LYS A 113 -0.75 15.70 -2.35
C LYS A 113 -0.41 14.59 -1.38
N ALA A 114 0.45 14.87 -0.38
CA ALA A 114 0.73 13.90 0.66
C ALA A 114 -0.52 13.58 1.49
N LYS A 115 -1.29 14.58 1.90
CA LYS A 115 -2.57 14.37 2.60
C LYS A 115 -3.54 13.52 1.78
N GLU A 116 -3.67 13.77 0.48
CA GLU A 116 -4.52 12.97 -0.41
C GLU A 116 -4.01 11.54 -0.52
N TRP A 117 -2.70 11.34 -0.73
CA TRP A 117 -2.09 10.02 -0.75
C TRP A 117 -2.39 9.25 0.53
N PHE A 118 -2.14 9.88 1.69
CA PHE A 118 -2.46 9.30 2.98
C PHE A 118 -3.95 9.17 3.23
N THR A 119 -4.82 10.00 2.65
CA THR A 119 -6.27 9.85 2.76
C THR A 119 -6.78 8.74 1.86
N LEU A 120 -6.10 8.43 0.74
CA LEU A 120 -6.44 7.29 -0.11
C LEU A 120 -5.95 5.99 0.53
N VAL A 121 -4.72 5.98 1.04
CA VAL A 121 -4.13 4.81 1.73
C VAL A 121 -4.78 4.61 3.10
N LYS A 122 -4.85 5.65 3.95
CA LYS A 122 -5.55 5.63 5.24
C LYS A 122 -7.08 5.74 5.12
N GLY A 123 -7.64 6.08 3.96
CA GLY A 123 -9.07 5.95 3.68
C GLY A 123 -9.46 4.56 3.23
N GLN A 124 -8.51 3.76 2.73
CA GLN A 124 -8.61 2.30 2.78
C GLN A 124 -8.38 1.76 4.20
N SER A 125 -7.69 2.52 5.08
CA SER A 125 -7.49 2.18 6.50
C SER A 125 -8.48 2.82 7.49
N ARG A 126 -9.52 3.55 7.03
CA ARG A 126 -10.66 3.94 7.87
C ARG A 126 -11.61 2.78 7.82
N GLU A 127 -11.41 1.82 8.73
CA GLU A 127 -12.40 0.81 9.14
C GLU A 127 -13.38 0.39 8.04
N THR A 128 -12.84 0.04 6.88
CA THR A 128 -13.39 -1.09 6.17
C THR A 128 -12.62 -2.21 6.83
N THR A 129 -13.20 -2.86 7.85
CA THR A 129 -12.66 -4.16 8.27
C THR A 129 -12.42 -4.95 6.98
N VAL A 130 -11.40 -5.80 6.94
CA VAL A 130 -11.15 -6.62 5.75
C VAL A 130 -12.46 -7.25 5.21
N GLN A 131 -13.45 -7.49 6.10
CA GLN A 131 -14.86 -7.80 5.79
C GLN A 131 -15.60 -6.90 4.76
N ASP A 132 -15.42 -5.58 4.75
CA ASP A 132 -16.22 -4.63 3.96
C ASP A 132 -15.56 -4.23 2.62
N LYS A 133 -14.38 -4.78 2.32
CA LYS A 133 -13.62 -4.43 1.11
C LYS A 133 -14.40 -4.90 -0.12
N LYS A 134 -14.72 -3.97 -1.03
CA LYS A 134 -15.49 -4.25 -2.28
C LYS A 134 -14.61 -4.45 -3.52
N PHE A 135 -13.38 -3.94 -3.51
CA PHE A 135 -12.47 -4.04 -4.64
C PHE A 135 -11.01 -4.06 -4.17
N LEU A 136 -10.11 -4.50 -5.05
CA LEU A 136 -8.66 -4.41 -4.88
C LEU A 136 -7.99 -3.92 -6.16
N PHE A 137 -6.83 -3.28 -6.04
CA PHE A 137 -6.00 -2.93 -7.19
C PHE A 137 -4.85 -3.94 -7.31
N VAL A 138 -4.64 -4.50 -8.50
CA VAL A 138 -3.52 -5.38 -8.80
C VAL A 138 -2.64 -4.81 -9.91
N LYS A 139 -1.34 -5.08 -9.81
CA LYS A 139 -0.39 -4.78 -10.88
C LYS A 139 -0.38 -5.92 -11.89
N SER A 140 -0.73 -5.63 -13.14
CA SER A 140 -0.70 -6.57 -14.26
C SER A 140 -0.25 -5.85 -15.53
N ASP A 141 0.69 -6.42 -16.28
CA ASP A 141 1.22 -5.86 -17.55
C ASP A 141 1.56 -4.36 -17.47
N TYR A 142 2.32 -3.98 -16.42
CA TYR A 142 2.73 -2.61 -16.12
C TYR A 142 1.59 -1.61 -15.82
N LYS A 143 0.37 -2.10 -15.62
CA LYS A 143 -0.81 -1.28 -15.30
C LYS A 143 -1.37 -1.64 -13.93
N GLN A 144 -2.09 -0.71 -13.32
CA GLN A 144 -2.93 -0.95 -12.15
C GLN A 144 -4.34 -1.29 -12.62
N LEU A 145 -4.82 -2.49 -12.31
CA LEU A 145 -6.16 -2.94 -12.64
C LEU A 145 -7.02 -2.97 -11.38
N LYS A 146 -8.18 -2.33 -11.43
CA LYS A 146 -9.20 -2.46 -10.39
C LYS A 146 -9.95 -3.77 -10.59
N ILE A 147 -10.01 -4.59 -9.54
CA ILE A 147 -10.75 -5.84 -9.47
C ILE A 147 -11.89 -5.67 -8.48
N ASN A 148 -13.13 -5.76 -8.94
CA ASN A 148 -14.27 -5.83 -8.04
C ASN A 148 -14.34 -7.24 -7.45
N LEU A 149 -14.45 -7.34 -6.12
CA LEU A 149 -14.38 -8.62 -5.41
C LEU A 149 -15.63 -9.48 -5.61
N ASP A 150 -16.76 -8.87 -5.90
CA ASP A 150 -18.02 -9.54 -6.25
C ASP A 150 -17.97 -10.28 -7.60
N GLU A 151 -17.06 -9.88 -8.48
CA GLU A 151 -16.81 -10.52 -9.78
C GLU A 151 -15.84 -11.71 -9.70
N VAL A 152 -15.11 -11.87 -8.59
CA VAL A 152 -14.09 -12.92 -8.43
C VAL A 152 -14.75 -14.28 -8.21
N LEU A 153 -14.27 -15.29 -8.95
CA LEU A 153 -14.61 -16.70 -8.77
C LEU A 153 -13.63 -17.37 -7.80
N TYR A 154 -12.35 -17.35 -8.14
CA TYR A 154 -11.28 -17.92 -7.33
C TYR A 154 -9.91 -17.36 -7.74
N PHE A 155 -8.94 -17.56 -6.85
CA PHE A 155 -7.54 -17.27 -7.06
C PHE A 155 -6.75 -18.57 -7.14
N GLU A 156 -5.84 -18.67 -8.10
CA GLU A 156 -4.99 -19.84 -8.32
C GLU A 156 -3.51 -19.43 -8.35
N ALA A 157 -2.67 -20.07 -7.54
CA ALA A 157 -1.23 -19.84 -7.60
C ALA A 157 -0.61 -20.45 -8.86
N LEU A 158 0.24 -19.67 -9.53
CA LEU A 158 1.08 -20.09 -10.65
C LEU A 158 2.51 -19.56 -10.47
N LYS A 159 3.42 -20.40 -9.95
CA LYS A 159 4.79 -20.00 -9.58
C LYS A 159 4.75 -18.75 -8.67
N ASP A 160 5.35 -17.64 -9.12
CA ASP A 160 5.39 -16.37 -8.39
C ASP A 160 4.17 -15.47 -8.63
N TYR A 161 3.25 -15.91 -9.50
CA TYR A 161 2.05 -15.18 -9.90
C TYR A 161 0.80 -15.78 -9.27
N ILE A 162 -0.24 -14.96 -9.18
CA ILE A 162 -1.62 -15.39 -8.93
C ILE A 162 -2.43 -15.13 -10.20
N LYS A 163 -3.20 -16.15 -10.59
CA LYS A 163 -4.31 -16.02 -11.53
C LYS A 163 -5.57 -15.61 -10.77
N ILE A 164 -6.18 -14.52 -11.20
CA ILE A 164 -7.47 -14.04 -10.72
C ILE A 164 -8.51 -14.41 -11.77
N TRP A 165 -9.44 -15.31 -11.43
CA TRP A 165 -10.53 -15.73 -12.32
C TRP A 165 -11.80 -14.94 -12.01
N LEU A 166 -12.41 -14.34 -13.03
CA LEU A 166 -13.57 -13.44 -12.92
C LEU A 166 -14.78 -14.00 -13.69
N LYS A 167 -16.00 -13.75 -13.19
CA LYS A 167 -17.28 -14.29 -13.73
C LYS A 167 -17.48 -14.08 -15.23
N ASN A 168 -17.08 -12.92 -15.75
CA ASN A 168 -17.33 -12.51 -17.14
C ASN A 168 -16.07 -12.48 -18.00
N GLN A 169 -15.02 -13.22 -17.63
CA GLN A 169 -13.77 -13.26 -18.39
C GLN A 169 -13.31 -14.69 -18.66
N SER A 170 -13.00 -14.98 -19.92
CA SER A 170 -12.47 -16.29 -20.34
C SER A 170 -10.99 -16.50 -19.97
N ARG A 171 -10.28 -15.42 -19.63
CA ARG A 171 -8.86 -15.44 -19.29
C ARG A 171 -8.64 -14.84 -17.90
N PRO A 172 -7.75 -15.42 -17.09
CA PRO A 172 -7.43 -14.86 -15.79
C PRO A 172 -6.52 -13.64 -15.92
N ILE A 173 -6.60 -12.75 -14.94
CA ILE A 173 -5.63 -11.67 -14.75
C ILE A 173 -4.43 -12.23 -13.96
N LEU A 174 -3.21 -11.88 -14.38
CA LEU A 174 -1.98 -12.29 -13.70
C LEU A 174 -1.41 -11.14 -12.87
N THR A 175 -1.15 -11.40 -11.59
CA THR A 175 -0.48 -10.44 -10.68
C THR A 175 0.70 -11.11 -9.98
N LEU A 176 1.80 -10.38 -9.83
CA LEU A 176 3.00 -10.85 -9.12
C LEU A 176 2.81 -10.65 -7.61
N MET A 177 2.30 -11.69 -6.92
CA MET A 177 1.98 -11.68 -5.49
C MET A 177 1.88 -13.11 -4.96
N SER A 178 2.13 -13.33 -3.66
CA SER A 178 1.92 -14.63 -3.01
C SER A 178 0.48 -14.81 -2.53
N LEU A 179 -0.05 -16.05 -2.55
CA LEU A 179 -1.41 -16.32 -2.02
C LEU A 179 -1.55 -15.95 -0.54
N LYS A 180 -0.48 -16.04 0.24
CA LYS A 180 -0.50 -15.64 1.66
C LYS A 180 -0.75 -14.15 1.79
N SER A 181 -0.01 -13.33 1.06
CA SER A 181 -0.19 -11.87 1.05
C SER A 181 -1.57 -11.48 0.53
N LEU A 182 -2.05 -12.16 -0.51
CA LEU A 182 -3.40 -11.92 -1.02
C LEU A 182 -4.48 -12.27 0.01
N GLN A 183 -4.34 -13.38 0.74
CA GLN A 183 -5.30 -13.80 1.76
C GLN A 183 -5.48 -12.75 2.86
N GLU A 184 -4.41 -12.08 3.26
CA GLU A 184 -4.43 -11.02 4.28
C GLU A 184 -5.23 -9.78 3.80
N GLU A 185 -5.36 -9.60 2.48
CA GLU A 185 -6.03 -8.46 1.84
C GLU A 185 -7.51 -8.73 1.49
N LEU A 186 -8.01 -9.96 1.67
CA LEU A 186 -9.32 -10.42 1.24
C LEU A 186 -10.33 -10.55 2.40
N PRO A 187 -11.59 -10.12 2.23
CA PRO A 187 -12.67 -10.32 3.20
C PRO A 187 -12.80 -11.79 3.64
N LYS A 188 -12.47 -12.11 4.89
CA LYS A 188 -12.52 -13.48 5.43
C LYS A 188 -13.91 -14.13 5.34
N GLY A 189 -14.98 -13.31 5.38
CA GLY A 189 -16.35 -13.78 5.23
C GLY A 189 -16.79 -14.03 3.78
N GLN A 190 -16.03 -13.56 2.79
CA GLN A 190 -16.35 -13.73 1.36
C GLN A 190 -15.35 -14.65 0.65
N PHE A 191 -14.14 -14.80 1.18
CA PHE A 191 -13.07 -15.58 0.59
C PHE A 191 -12.48 -16.56 1.60
N MET A 192 -12.26 -17.79 1.17
CA MET A 192 -11.67 -18.83 1.99
C MET A 192 -10.53 -19.53 1.26
N ARG A 193 -9.42 -19.73 1.96
CA ARG A 193 -8.34 -20.57 1.46
C ARG A 193 -8.71 -22.03 1.68
N VAL A 194 -8.70 -22.81 0.61
CA VAL A 194 -9.14 -24.22 0.62
C VAL A 194 -8.04 -25.18 0.19
N HIS A 195 -6.97 -24.65 -0.41
CA HIS A 195 -5.81 -25.42 -0.83
C HIS A 195 -4.56 -24.53 -0.74
N ARG A 196 -3.36 -25.14 -0.72
CA ARG A 196 -2.10 -24.38 -0.75
C ARG A 196 -2.00 -23.45 -1.96
N SER A 197 -2.68 -23.80 -3.05
CA SER A 197 -2.70 -23.10 -4.33
C SER A 197 -4.03 -22.42 -4.67
N PHE A 198 -5.05 -22.46 -3.78
CA PHE A 198 -6.37 -21.89 -4.09
C PHE A 198 -7.00 -21.14 -2.92
N ILE A 199 -7.54 -19.96 -3.25
CA ILE A 199 -8.51 -19.22 -2.44
C ILE A 199 -9.77 -19.08 -3.28
N VAL A 200 -10.93 -19.41 -2.74
CA VAL A 200 -12.22 -19.37 -3.46
C VAL A 200 -13.09 -18.24 -2.92
N ALA A 201 -13.89 -17.62 -3.79
CA ALA A 201 -14.99 -16.77 -3.36
C ALA A 201 -16.16 -17.68 -2.91
N LEU A 202 -16.61 -17.53 -1.68
CA LEU A 202 -17.64 -18.39 -1.08
C LEU A 202 -18.99 -18.23 -1.79
N GLN A 203 -19.31 -17.02 -2.24
CA GLN A 203 -20.50 -16.73 -3.04
C GLN A 203 -20.48 -17.32 -4.47
N ALA A 204 -19.33 -17.78 -4.94
CA ALA A 204 -19.16 -18.36 -6.28
C ALA A 204 -19.22 -19.89 -6.27
N VAL A 205 -19.42 -20.51 -5.10
CA VAL A 205 -19.50 -21.96 -4.96
C VAL A 205 -20.87 -22.45 -5.46
N ASP A 206 -20.87 -23.24 -6.54
CA ASP A 206 -22.10 -23.80 -7.11
C ASP A 206 -22.51 -25.12 -6.43
N THR A 207 -21.54 -25.98 -6.15
CA THR A 207 -21.79 -27.30 -5.58
C THR A 207 -20.61 -27.75 -4.74
N ILE A 208 -20.90 -28.48 -3.66
CA ILE A 208 -19.89 -29.11 -2.81
C ILE A 208 -20.17 -30.61 -2.80
N GLU A 209 -19.19 -31.38 -3.25
CA GLU A 209 -19.29 -32.84 -3.31
C GLU A 209 -18.01 -33.46 -2.73
N ARG A 210 -18.12 -34.29 -1.68
CA ARG A 210 -16.98 -35.05 -1.12
C ARG A 210 -15.71 -34.21 -0.86
N SER A 211 -15.85 -33.03 -0.25
CA SER A 211 -14.76 -32.06 -0.03
C SER A 211 -14.13 -31.50 -1.32
N GLN A 212 -14.86 -31.50 -2.43
CA GLN A 212 -14.55 -30.75 -3.64
C GLN A 212 -15.53 -29.60 -3.80
N ILE A 213 -15.01 -28.46 -4.22
CA ILE A 213 -15.76 -27.25 -4.54
C ILE A 213 -15.86 -27.15 -6.05
N ILE A 214 -17.08 -27.00 -6.56
CA ILE A 214 -17.37 -26.83 -7.98
C ILE A 214 -17.75 -25.36 -8.22
N ILE A 215 -17.06 -24.71 -9.17
CA ILE A 215 -17.29 -23.34 -9.62
C ILE A 215 -17.26 -23.35 -11.16
N GLY A 216 -18.43 -23.26 -11.79
CA GLY A 216 -18.61 -23.56 -13.20
C GLY A 216 -18.05 -24.94 -13.55
N ASP A 217 -17.18 -25.01 -14.55
CA ASP A 217 -16.51 -26.26 -14.96
C ASP A 217 -15.29 -26.62 -14.10
N ARG A 218 -14.91 -25.77 -13.13
CA ARG A 218 -13.71 -25.96 -12.32
C ARG A 218 -14.03 -26.78 -11.07
N ARG A 219 -13.26 -27.85 -10.85
CA ARG A 219 -13.23 -28.63 -9.61
C ARG A 219 -11.99 -28.27 -8.79
N ILE A 220 -12.20 -27.86 -7.54
CA ILE A 220 -11.14 -27.46 -6.60
C ILE A 220 -11.21 -28.37 -5.36
N THR A 221 -10.16 -29.15 -5.12
CA THR A 221 -10.07 -30.02 -3.95
C THR A 221 -9.71 -29.23 -2.69
N VAL A 222 -10.43 -29.48 -1.59
CA VAL A 222 -10.08 -28.95 -0.27
C VAL A 222 -9.01 -29.84 0.35
N SER A 223 -7.79 -29.32 0.60
CA SER A 223 -6.74 -30.12 1.23
C SER A 223 -6.97 -30.28 2.74
N GLU A 224 -6.44 -31.36 3.32
CA GLU A 224 -6.61 -31.74 4.73
C GLU A 224 -6.45 -30.57 5.71
N ASN A 225 -5.42 -29.74 5.54
CA ASN A 225 -5.14 -28.62 6.44
C ASN A 225 -6.23 -27.53 6.45
N TYR A 226 -7.05 -27.43 5.40
CA TYR A 226 -8.15 -26.45 5.30
C TYR A 226 -9.53 -27.08 5.47
N LYS A 227 -9.63 -28.42 5.50
CA LYS A 227 -10.91 -29.12 5.63
C LYS A 227 -11.68 -28.74 6.91
N PRO A 228 -11.06 -28.65 8.11
CA PRO A 228 -11.82 -28.36 9.33
C PRO A 228 -12.57 -27.01 9.27
N GLU A 229 -11.88 -25.96 8.84
CA GLU A 229 -12.47 -24.62 8.71
C GLU A 229 -13.56 -24.58 7.62
N PHE A 230 -13.30 -25.25 6.49
CA PHE A 230 -14.28 -25.34 5.41
C PHE A 230 -15.55 -26.09 5.82
N LEU A 231 -15.42 -27.25 6.48
CA LEU A 231 -16.57 -28.02 6.95
C LEU A 231 -17.38 -27.26 8.00
N ALA A 232 -16.72 -26.54 8.90
CA ALA A 232 -17.40 -25.69 9.88
C ALA A 232 -18.20 -24.57 9.20
N TYR A 233 -17.64 -23.95 8.15
CA TYR A 233 -18.37 -22.95 7.36
C TYR A 233 -19.61 -23.54 6.69
N ILE A 234 -19.52 -24.74 6.11
CA ILE A 234 -20.69 -25.41 5.51
C ILE A 234 -21.75 -25.74 6.55
N SER A 235 -21.35 -26.31 7.70
CA SER A 235 -22.28 -26.63 8.78
C SER A 235 -23.04 -25.39 9.27
N ASN A 236 -22.38 -24.24 9.38
CA ASN A 236 -22.99 -22.99 9.86
C ASN A 236 -23.95 -22.34 8.84
N ASN A 237 -23.93 -22.78 7.58
CA ASN A 237 -24.74 -22.22 6.50
C ASN A 237 -25.65 -23.28 5.84
N SER A 238 -25.75 -24.49 6.40
CA SER A 238 -26.75 -25.49 6.00
C SER A 238 -28.07 -25.23 6.72
N LEU A 239 -29.18 -25.70 6.14
CA LEU A 239 -30.52 -25.64 6.74
C LEU A 239 -30.85 -26.87 7.61
N ASP A 240 -29.86 -27.73 7.85
CA ASP A 240 -30.00 -29.01 8.58
C ASP A 240 -29.83 -28.88 10.09
#